data_AF-A0A3R8KFA6-F1
#
_entry.id   AF-A0A3R8KFA6-F1
#
_cell.length_a   1.000
_cell.length_b   1.000
_cell.length_c   1.000
_cell.angle_alpha   90.00
_cell.angle_beta   90.00
_cell.angle_gamma   90.00
#
_symmetry.space_group_name_H-M   'P 1'
#
loop_
_entity.id
_entity.type
_entity.pdbx_description
1 polymer ?
#
loop_
_entity_poly.entity_id
_entity_poly.type
_entity_poly.pdbx_seq_one_letter_code
_entity_poly.pdbx_strand_id
1 'polypeptide(L)'
;MAIDNVNPLVKETTVYGMTNQAVSHTKGQMGEDVFTYKMNTVDMRGARRTLTFTADHRLKLAHYLKIKTKGQNVNTWEAVAGHTVPSHVRQDLSNS
;
A
#
# COMPACT_ATOMS: atom_id res chain seq x y z
N MET A 1 17.11 -10.57 19.26
CA MET A 1 16.50 -9.55 18.38
C MET A 1 17.53 -9.24 17.33
N ALA A 2 17.30 -9.64 16.09
CA ALA A 2 18.22 -9.30 15.02
C ALA A 2 17.91 -7.87 14.60
N ILE A 3 18.89 -6.96 14.69
CA ILE A 3 18.89 -5.67 13.97
C ILE A 3 19.17 -5.99 12.49
N ASP A 4 18.40 -6.93 11.92
CA ASP A 4 18.63 -7.41 10.57
C ASP A 4 17.84 -6.57 9.59
N ASN A 5 18.61 -5.87 8.75
CA ASN A 5 18.24 -5.42 7.42
C ASN A 5 17.44 -4.12 7.27
N VAL A 6 17.83 -3.07 7.99
CA VAL A 6 17.59 -1.71 7.49
C VAL A 6 18.71 -1.33 6.53
N ASN A 7 18.67 -1.76 5.27
CA ASN A 7 19.63 -1.29 4.26
C ASN A 7 19.50 0.25 4.12
N PRO A 8 20.53 1.05 4.47
CA PRO A 8 20.44 2.51 4.44
C PRO A 8 20.35 3.08 3.02
N LEU A 9 20.74 2.30 1.99
CA LEU A 9 20.70 2.73 0.59
C LEU A 9 19.30 2.68 -0.01
N VAL A 10 18.37 1.93 0.61
CA VAL A 10 16.98 1.89 0.15
C VAL A 10 16.26 3.14 0.64
N LYS A 11 15.99 4.05 -0.30
CA LYS A 11 15.28 5.29 -0.01
C LYS A 11 13.80 5.03 0.26
N GLU A 12 13.21 5.88 1.09
CA GLU A 12 11.75 5.93 1.21
C GLU A 12 11.16 6.47 -0.09
N THR A 13 10.10 5.83 -0.58
CA THR A 13 9.36 6.24 -1.78
C THR A 13 7.87 6.27 -1.49
N THR A 14 7.16 7.12 -2.22
CA THR A 14 5.69 7.19 -2.19
C THR A 14 5.13 6.51 -3.44
N VAL A 15 4.15 5.64 -3.23
CA VAL A 15 3.32 5.06 -4.30
C VAL A 15 1.85 5.25 -3.97
N TYR A 16 1.01 5.13 -4.98
CA TYR A 16 -0.43 5.23 -4.85
C TYR A 16 -1.08 3.92 -5.30
N GLY A 17 -2.17 3.54 -4.66
CA GLY A 17 -2.97 2.37 -5.02
C GLY A 17 -4.45 2.67 -4.88
N MET A 18 -5.27 1.77 -5.43
CA MET A 18 -6.72 1.77 -5.21
C MET A 18 -7.08 0.59 -4.31
N THR A 19 -7.85 0.84 -3.27
CA THR A 19 -8.27 -0.19 -2.32
C THR A 19 -9.16 -1.24 -2.98
N ASN A 20 -8.89 -2.49 -2.65
CA ASN A 20 -9.55 -3.67 -3.18
C ASN A 20 -10.00 -4.60 -2.04
N GLN A 21 -10.58 -5.74 -2.40
CA GLN A 21 -10.90 -6.77 -1.42
C GLN A 21 -9.63 -7.35 -0.81
N ALA A 22 -9.68 -7.61 0.49
CA ALA A 22 -8.61 -8.35 1.17
C ALA A 22 -8.49 -9.76 0.59
N VAL A 23 -7.25 -10.22 0.41
CA VAL A 23 -6.95 -11.58 -0.07
C VAL A 23 -7.01 -12.61 1.06
N SER A 24 -6.91 -12.16 2.31
CA SER A 24 -7.14 -13.00 3.48
C SER A 24 -7.59 -12.17 4.69
N HIS A 25 -8.22 -12.86 5.65
CA HIS A 25 -8.60 -12.31 6.94
C HIS A 25 -8.31 -13.37 8.01
N THR A 26 -7.47 -13.02 8.98
CA THR A 26 -7.06 -13.89 10.08
C THR A 26 -7.17 -13.15 11.41
N LYS A 27 -6.97 -13.87 12.53
CA LYS A 27 -6.74 -13.26 13.84
C LYS A 27 -5.24 -13.18 14.14
N GLY A 28 -4.79 -12.06 14.69
CA GLY A 28 -3.42 -11.88 15.16
C GLY A 28 -3.19 -12.52 16.53
N GLN A 29 -1.98 -12.34 17.08
CA GLN A 29 -1.58 -13.00 18.32
C GLN A 29 -2.40 -12.55 19.53
N MET A 30 -2.98 -11.35 19.49
CA MET A 30 -3.80 -10.78 20.54
C MET A 30 -5.30 -10.86 20.22
N GLY A 31 -5.70 -11.62 19.19
CA GLY A 31 -7.10 -11.77 18.77
C GLY A 31 -7.63 -10.62 17.90
N GLU A 32 -6.80 -9.66 17.53
CA GLU A 32 -7.11 -8.57 16.61
C GLU A 32 -7.39 -9.10 15.20
N ASP A 33 -8.25 -8.40 14.46
CA ASP A 33 -8.45 -8.72 13.04
C ASP A 33 -7.22 -8.30 12.23
N VAL A 34 -6.82 -9.16 11.30
CA VAL A 34 -5.71 -8.90 10.37
C VAL A 34 -6.21 -9.17 8.96
N PHE A 35 -6.37 -8.11 8.18
CA PHE A 35 -6.74 -8.17 6.76
C PHE A 35 -5.49 -8.04 5.91
N THR A 36 -5.22 -9.02 5.04
CA THR A 36 -4.08 -8.93 4.11
C THR A 36 -4.56 -8.45 2.76
N TYR A 37 -3.83 -7.50 2.16
CA TYR A 37 -4.09 -6.96 0.84
C TYR A 37 -2.91 -7.23 -0.07
N LYS A 38 -3.22 -7.54 -1.33
CA LYS A 38 -2.28 -7.53 -2.45
C LYS A 38 -2.76 -6.44 -3.42
N MET A 39 -2.00 -5.37 -3.54
CA MET A 39 -2.45 -4.13 -4.19
C MET A 39 -1.50 -3.72 -5.31
N ASN A 40 -2.05 -3.46 -6.49
CA ASN A 40 -1.32 -2.82 -7.57
C ASN A 40 -1.12 -1.34 -7.24
N THR A 41 0.12 -0.88 -7.35
CA THR A 41 0.52 0.48 -7.00
C THR A 41 1.34 1.10 -8.11
N VAL A 42 1.29 2.42 -8.18
CA VAL A 42 1.96 3.24 -9.18
C VAL A 42 2.72 4.35 -8.46
N ASP A 43 3.99 4.54 -8.78
CA ASP A 43 4.78 5.64 -8.23
C ASP A 43 4.57 6.96 -8.99
N MET A 44 5.20 8.04 -8.53
CA MET A 44 5.12 9.35 -9.18
C MET A 44 5.61 9.37 -10.64
N ARG A 45 6.41 8.37 -11.06
CA ARG A 45 6.98 8.24 -12.41
C ARG A 45 6.16 7.30 -13.30
N GLY A 46 5.06 6.73 -12.80
CA GLY A 46 4.25 5.75 -13.52
C GLY A 46 4.76 4.31 -13.39
N ALA A 47 5.79 4.05 -12.59
CA ALA A 47 6.31 2.70 -12.41
C ALA A 47 5.34 1.86 -11.57
N ARG A 48 4.97 0.69 -12.08
CA ARG A 48 3.99 -0.21 -11.46
C ARG A 48 4.67 -1.28 -10.63
N ARG A 49 4.07 -1.61 -9.48
CA ARG A 49 4.43 -2.79 -8.69
C ARG A 49 3.28 -3.24 -7.80
N THR A 50 3.29 -4.49 -7.40
CA THR A 50 2.35 -5.00 -6.41
C THR A 50 2.97 -4.94 -5.01
N LEU A 51 2.22 -4.41 -4.04
CA LEU A 51 2.57 -4.45 -2.62
C LEU A 51 1.67 -5.44 -1.88
N THR A 52 2.22 -6.10 -0.87
CA THR A 52 1.47 -6.89 0.10
C THR A 52 1.59 -6.24 1.47
N PHE A 53 0.48 -5.97 2.13
CA PHE A 53 0.46 -5.38 3.47
C PHE A 53 -0.79 -5.78 4.24
N THR A 54 -0.78 -5.55 5.55
CA THR A 54 -1.90 -5.82 6.44
C THR A 54 -2.54 -4.54 6.97
N ALA A 55 -3.81 -4.63 7.33
CA ALA A 55 -4.52 -3.62 8.11
C ALA A 55 -5.33 -4.31 9.22
N ASP A 56 -5.54 -3.60 10.32
CA ASP A 56 -6.34 -4.04 11.47
C ASP A 56 -7.86 -3.88 11.26
N HIS A 57 -8.26 -3.31 10.12
CA HIS A 57 -9.64 -3.17 9.71
C HIS A 57 -9.79 -3.37 8.19
N ARG A 58 -11.03 -3.63 7.76
CA ARG A 58 -11.35 -3.73 6.34
C ARG A 58 -11.31 -2.34 5.70
N LEU A 59 -10.58 -2.22 4.60
CA LEU A 59 -10.50 -0.99 3.83
C LEU A 59 -11.79 -0.78 3.03
N LYS A 60 -12.28 0.47 2.97
CA LYS A 60 -13.35 0.83 2.04
C LYS A 60 -12.87 0.61 0.60
N LEU A 61 -13.68 -0.02 -0.23
CA LEU A 61 -13.33 -0.34 -1.63
C LEU A 61 -13.31 0.89 -2.53
N ALA A 62 -12.49 0.85 -3.59
CA ALA A 62 -12.42 1.88 -4.62
C ALA A 62 -12.04 3.29 -4.10
N HIS A 63 -11.23 3.35 -3.04
CA HIS A 63 -10.62 4.56 -2.52
C HIS A 63 -9.12 4.60 -2.81
N TYR A 64 -8.54 5.78 -2.91
CA TYR A 64 -7.11 5.93 -3.11
C TYR A 64 -6.36 5.85 -1.79
N LEU A 65 -5.23 5.14 -1.81
CA LEU A 65 -4.22 5.19 -0.76
C LEU A 65 -2.97 5.90 -1.27
N LYS A 66 -2.37 6.71 -0.40
CA LYS A 66 -0.98 7.13 -0.51
C LYS A 66 -0.15 6.29 0.45
N ILE A 67 0.84 5.59 -0.07
CA ILE A 67 1.59 4.55 0.64
C ILE A 67 3.06 4.94 0.65
N LYS A 68 3.63 5.10 1.85
CA LYS A 68 5.07 5.28 2.04
C LYS A 68 5.73 3.93 2.21
N THR A 69 6.81 3.71 1.49
CA THR A 69 7.51 2.42 1.44
C THR A 69 9.00 2.56 1.53
N LYS A 70 9.68 1.53 2.04
CA LYS A 70 11.12 1.33 1.89
C LYS A 70 11.37 0.02 1.14
N GLY A 71 11.64 0.11 -0.17
CA GLY A 71 11.65 -1.06 -1.04
C GLY A 71 10.23 -1.65 -1.13
N GLN A 72 10.07 -2.94 -0.84
CA GLN A 72 8.75 -3.60 -0.81
C GLN A 72 8.01 -3.45 0.51
N ASN A 73 8.66 -2.93 1.55
CA ASN A 73 8.06 -2.79 2.86
C ASN A 73 7.17 -1.56 2.91
N VAL A 74 5.92 -1.74 3.34
CA VAL A 74 5.01 -0.64 3.63
C VAL A 74 5.33 -0.08 5.02
N ASN A 75 5.68 1.21 5.09
CA ASN A 75 5.93 1.90 6.35
C ASN A 75 4.62 2.44 6.92
N THR A 76 3.88 3.19 6.10
CA THR A 76 2.60 3.82 6.46
C THR A 76 1.74 3.97 5.21
N TRP A 77 0.44 4.08 5.42
CA TRP A 77 -0.53 4.40 4.38
C TRP A 77 -1.59 5.33 4.93
N GLU A 78 -2.14 6.16 4.05
CA GLU A 78 -3.24 7.07 4.37
C GLU A 78 -4.28 7.06 3.24
N ALA A 79 -5.56 7.09 3.59
CA ALA A 79 -6.62 7.29 2.61
C ALA A 79 -6.59 8.74 2.12
N VAL A 80 -6.60 8.94 0.81
CA VAL A 80 -6.50 10.26 0.20
C VAL A 80 -7.63 10.49 -0.80
N ALA A 81 -8.02 11.75 -0.97
CA ALA A 81 -9.01 12.10 -1.98
C ALA A 81 -8.43 11.93 -3.39
N GLY A 82 -9.27 11.56 -4.36
CA GLY A 82 -8.80 11.35 -5.74
C GLY A 82 -8.05 12.56 -6.28
N HIS A 83 -8.55 13.79 -6.06
CA HIS A 83 -7.92 15.01 -6.57
C HIS A 83 -6.49 15.26 -6.05
N THR A 84 -6.10 14.68 -4.90
CA THR A 84 -4.73 14.81 -4.37
C THR A 84 -3.74 13.81 -4.98
N VAL A 85 -4.24 12.76 -5.64
CA VAL A 85 -3.40 11.83 -6.41
C VAL A 85 -3.03 12.51 -7.73
N PRO A 86 -1.80 12.42 -8.25
CA PRO A 86 -1.48 12.98 -9.56
C PRO A 86 -2.38 12.42 -10.68
N SER A 87 -2.73 13.24 -11.67
CA SER A 87 -3.70 12.86 -12.71
C SER A 87 -3.23 11.67 -13.54
N HIS A 88 -1.95 11.63 -13.93
CA HIS A 88 -1.37 10.51 -14.67
C HIS A 88 -1.39 9.21 -13.86
N VAL A 89 -1.09 9.29 -12.56
CA VAL A 89 -1.17 8.14 -11.64
C VAL A 89 -2.59 7.61 -11.51
N ARG A 90 -3.59 8.50 -11.44
CA ARG A 90 -5.01 8.07 -11.43
C ARG A 90 -5.40 7.34 -12.71
N GLN A 91 -4.95 7.84 -13.86
CA GLN A 91 -5.21 7.21 -15.15
C GLN A 91 -4.56 5.83 -15.25
N ASP A 92 -3.33 5.68 -14.75
CA ASP A 92 -2.66 4.37 -14.68
C ASP A 92 -3.42 3.38 -13.81
N LEU A 93 -3.90 3.83 -12.64
CA LEU A 93 -4.66 2.99 -11.71
C LEU A 93 -6.05 2.59 -12.23
N SER A 94 -6.68 3.41 -13.07
CA SER A 94 -7.97 3.04 -13.69
C SER A 94 -7.84 2.08 -14.87
N ASN A 95 -6.65 1.97 -15.45
CA ASN A 95 -6.34 1.11 -16.61
C ASN A 95 -5.66 -0.21 -16.21
N SER A 96 -5.75 -0.62 -14.94
CA SER A 96 -5.03 -1.75 -14.35
C SER A 96 -5.96 -2.86 -13.85
#